data_AF-A0A7Y5YBU9-F1
#
_entry.id   AF-A0A7Y5YBU9-F1
#
_cell.length_a   1.000
_cell.length_b   1.000
_cell.length_c   1.000
_cell.angle_alpha   90.00
_cell.angle_beta   90.00
_cell.angle_gamma   90.00
#
_symmetry.space_group_name_H-M   'P 1'
#
loop_
_entity.id
_entity.type
_entity.pdbx_description
1 polymer ?
#
loop_
_entity_poly.entity_id
_entity_poly.type
_entity_poly.pdbx_seq_one_letter_code
_entity_poly.pdbx_strand_id
1 'polypeptide(L)'
;MTRDPGADATPGGEVLIRRGVILTGRALFKGWAITTTLWLLGLYAVLAATSQGFLLNLALMVLMYGYGIAFAAGVPLAWILGLLLRPVRNQWIHVAAFFIVPTLCFWALGSTLGFGWSIEALGLWSTVGLAAAVGRLAVWRDVAVR
;
A
#
# COMPACT_ATOMS: atom_id res chain seq x y z
N MET A 1 6.85 -64.61 12.03
CA MET A 1 8.04 -63.86 11.58
C MET A 1 7.87 -63.63 10.09
N THR A 2 7.74 -62.43 9.51
CA THR A 2 7.80 -61.02 9.94
C THR A 2 7.20 -60.21 8.76
N ARG A 3 6.19 -59.34 8.92
CA ARG A 3 6.28 -57.85 8.89
C ARG A 3 7.43 -57.34 7.99
N ASP A 4 7.28 -56.45 7.01
CA ASP A 4 6.43 -55.25 6.88
C ASP A 4 6.45 -54.77 5.40
N PRO A 5 5.42 -54.04 4.89
CA PRO A 5 5.45 -53.37 3.61
C PRO A 5 5.97 -51.93 3.76
N GLY A 6 7.06 -51.57 3.09
CA GLY A 6 7.46 -50.16 3.03
C GLY A 6 8.83 -49.88 2.43
N ALA A 7 8.90 -48.70 1.80
CA ALA A 7 10.08 -47.88 1.56
C ALA A 7 10.83 -48.03 0.23
N ASP A 8 10.17 -47.64 -0.86
CA ASP A 8 10.80 -46.89 -1.96
C ASP A 8 9.79 -45.93 -2.61
N ALA A 9 9.17 -45.13 -1.74
CA ALA A 9 8.64 -43.84 -2.14
C ALA A 9 9.78 -43.01 -2.74
N THR A 10 9.82 -42.88 -4.06
CA THR A 10 10.59 -41.84 -4.74
C THR A 10 9.81 -40.52 -4.57
N PRO A 11 10.24 -39.57 -3.72
CA PRO A 11 9.67 -38.24 -3.71
C PRO A 11 10.40 -37.43 -4.80
N GLY A 12 10.34 -37.91 -6.04
CA GLY A 12 10.90 -37.23 -7.22
C GLY A 12 9.96 -36.18 -7.80
N GLY A 13 8.79 -36.01 -7.19
CA GLY A 13 7.96 -34.83 -7.36
C GLY A 13 8.54 -33.70 -6.52
N GLU A 14 9.71 -33.18 -6.91
CA GLU A 14 10.06 -31.79 -6.66
C GLU A 14 9.03 -30.95 -7.43
N VAL A 15 7.83 -30.89 -6.87
CA VAL A 15 6.96 -29.75 -7.05
C VAL A 15 7.80 -28.61 -6.49
N LEU A 16 8.54 -27.95 -7.38
CA LEU A 16 8.82 -26.54 -7.35
C LEU A 16 7.46 -25.84 -7.21
N ILE A 17 6.85 -25.98 -6.03
CA ILE A 17 5.94 -25.00 -5.50
C ILE A 17 6.86 -23.81 -5.40
N ARG A 18 6.89 -23.01 -6.47
CA ARG A 18 7.18 -21.61 -6.36
C ARG A 18 6.36 -21.20 -5.15
N ARG A 19 7.01 -21.02 -3.99
CA ARG A 19 6.53 -20.22 -2.88
C ARG A 19 6.46 -18.79 -3.43
N GLY A 20 5.64 -18.61 -4.46
CA GLY A 20 5.19 -17.33 -4.91
C GLY A 20 4.36 -16.87 -3.75
N VAL A 21 4.93 -15.96 -2.96
CA VAL A 21 4.15 -15.11 -2.06
C VAL A 21 3.01 -14.60 -2.92
N ILE A 22 1.83 -15.20 -2.74
CA ILE A 22 0.59 -14.60 -3.19
C ILE A 22 0.52 -13.40 -2.26
N LEU A 23 0.64 -12.19 -2.80
CA LEU A 23 0.19 -11.02 -2.08
C LEU A 23 -1.30 -11.29 -1.84
N THR A 24 -1.64 -11.91 -0.71
CA THR A 24 -3.00 -12.33 -0.42
C THR A 24 -3.82 -11.06 -0.57
N GLY A 25 -4.87 -11.04 -1.39
CA GLY A 25 -5.66 -9.82 -1.64
C GLY A 25 -6.09 -9.13 -0.34
N ARG A 26 -6.23 -9.91 0.75
CA ARG A 26 -6.38 -9.45 2.14
C ARG A 26 -5.24 -8.54 2.64
N ALA A 27 -3.98 -8.90 2.44
CA ALA A 27 -2.84 -8.09 2.86
C ALA A 27 -2.72 -6.79 2.05
N LEU A 28 -3.00 -6.86 0.73
CA LEU A 28 -3.08 -5.67 -0.12
C LEU A 28 -4.21 -4.74 0.34
N PHE A 29 -5.41 -5.30 0.55
CA PHE A 29 -6.58 -4.54 0.99
C PHE A 29 -6.38 -3.95 2.38
N LYS A 30 -5.77 -4.69 3.32
CA LYS A 30 -5.44 -4.19 4.66
C LYS A 30 -4.46 -3.03 4.58
N GLY A 31 -3.38 -3.17 3.80
CA GLY A 31 -2.41 -2.09 3.58
C GLY A 31 -3.04 -0.86 2.93
N TRP A 32 -3.88 -1.05 1.91
CA TRP A 32 -4.63 0.01 1.25
C TRP A 32 -5.62 0.71 2.19
N ALA A 33 -6.39 -0.04 2.98
CA ALA A 33 -7.37 0.53 3.90
C ALA A 33 -6.68 1.37 4.99
N ILE A 34 -5.57 0.88 5.55
CA ILE A 34 -4.78 1.61 6.54
C ILE A 34 -4.18 2.89 5.94
N THR A 35 -3.56 2.77 4.77
CA THR A 35 -2.98 3.91 4.03
C THR A 35 -4.03 4.97 3.76
N THR A 36 -5.16 4.56 3.18
CA THR A 36 -6.25 5.46 2.78
C THR A 36 -6.84 6.14 4.01
N THR A 37 -7.14 5.38 5.06
CA THR A 37 -7.71 5.95 6.29
C THR A 37 -6.76 6.97 6.93
N LEU A 38 -5.47 6.64 7.04
CA LEU A 38 -4.48 7.55 7.61
C LEU A 38 -4.33 8.83 6.78
N TRP A 39 -4.27 8.70 5.46
CA TRP A 39 -4.18 9.85 4.58
C TRP A 39 -5.42 10.73 4.67
N LEU A 40 -6.62 10.15 4.62
CA LEU A 40 -7.86 10.93 4.71
C LEU A 40 -8.03 11.61 6.06
N LEU A 41 -7.61 10.98 7.16
CA LEU A 41 -7.59 11.61 8.48
C LEU A 41 -6.63 12.80 8.51
N GLY A 42 -5.41 12.65 7.97
CA GLY A 42 -4.44 13.74 7.88
C GLY A 42 -4.93 14.89 7.01
N LEU A 43 -5.46 14.56 5.82
CA LEU A 43 -6.03 15.53 4.88
C LEU A 43 -7.22 16.27 5.50
N TYR A 44 -8.12 15.55 6.18
CA TYR A 44 -9.24 16.14 6.90
C TYR A 44 -8.76 17.07 8.01
N ALA A 45 -7.77 16.68 8.82
CA ALA A 45 -7.24 17.53 9.88
C ALA A 45 -6.64 18.85 9.34
N VAL A 46 -5.88 18.77 8.25
CA VAL A 46 -5.31 19.95 7.57
C VAL A 46 -6.42 20.85 7.03
N LEU A 47 -7.38 20.29 6.30
CA LEU A 47 -8.48 21.06 5.72
C LEU A 47 -9.40 21.65 6.80
N ALA A 48 -9.69 20.89 7.86
CA ALA A 48 -10.52 21.31 8.98
C ALA A 48 -9.93 22.52 9.68
N ALA A 49 -8.61 22.53 9.92
CA ALA A 49 -7.88 23.65 10.50
C ALA A 49 -7.94 24.91 9.64
N THR A 50 -8.12 24.76 8.32
CA THR A 50 -8.23 25.88 7.37
C THR A 50 -9.68 26.27 7.04
N SER A 51 -10.67 25.49 7.49
CA SER A 51 -12.08 25.68 7.12
C SER A 51 -12.84 26.54 8.13
N GLN A 52 -13.62 27.51 7.67
CA GLN A 52 -14.45 28.38 8.53
C GLN A 52 -15.80 27.73 8.90
N GLY A 53 -15.79 26.50 9.43
CA GLY A 53 -16.97 25.85 10.02
C GLY A 53 -17.73 24.85 9.13
N PHE A 54 -17.26 24.56 7.92
CA PHE A 54 -17.88 23.58 6.99
C PHE A 54 -17.42 22.13 7.20
N LEU A 55 -17.22 21.72 8.46
CA LEU A 55 -16.53 20.47 8.80
C LEU A 55 -17.24 19.20 8.30
N LEU A 56 -18.58 19.15 8.37
CA LEU A 56 -19.33 17.97 7.94
C LEU A 56 -19.29 17.77 6.41
N ASN A 57 -19.54 18.84 5.64
CA ASN A 57 -19.49 18.79 4.18
C ASN A 57 -18.08 18.48 3.69
N LEU A 58 -17.07 19.03 4.36
CA LEU A 58 -15.68 18.73 4.11
C LEU A 58 -15.35 17.26 4.40
N ALA A 59 -15.81 16.70 5.51
CA ALA A 59 -15.64 15.29 5.83
C ALA A 59 -16.25 14.38 4.76
N LEU A 60 -17.47 14.68 4.31
CA LEU A 60 -18.15 13.93 3.25
C LEU A 60 -17.39 14.03 1.91
N MET A 61 -16.90 15.21 1.56
CA MET A 61 -16.10 15.42 0.35
C MET A 61 -14.80 14.61 0.40
N VAL A 62 -14.05 14.73 1.50
CA VAL A 62 -12.79 13.99 1.69
C VAL A 62 -13.03 12.48 1.68
N LEU A 63 -14.11 12.01 2.29
CA LEU A 63 -14.45 10.59 2.29
C LEU A 63 -14.79 10.09 0.88
N MET A 64 -15.72 10.76 0.19
CA MET A 64 -16.26 10.28 -1.09
C MET A 64 -15.24 10.39 -2.22
N TYR A 65 -14.58 11.55 -2.36
CA TYR A 65 -13.55 11.75 -3.39
C TYR A 65 -12.25 11.06 -3.02
N GLY A 66 -11.86 11.09 -1.75
CA GLY A 66 -10.60 10.53 -1.29
C GLY A 66 -10.56 9.01 -1.38
N TYR A 67 -11.61 8.29 -0.94
CA TYR A 67 -11.69 6.85 -1.15
C TYR A 67 -11.82 6.47 -2.62
N GLY A 68 -12.57 7.25 -3.41
CA GLY A 68 -12.71 7.01 -4.85
C GLY A 68 -11.36 7.08 -5.58
N ILE A 69 -10.60 8.14 -5.34
CA ILE A 69 -9.26 8.33 -5.93
C ILE A 69 -8.28 7.28 -5.38
N ALA A 70 -8.30 7.00 -4.07
CA ALA A 70 -7.43 5.99 -3.48
C ALA A 70 -7.73 4.59 -4.00
N PHE A 71 -8.97 4.28 -4.34
CA PHE A 71 -9.34 3.02 -4.98
C PHE A 71 -8.85 2.98 -6.43
N ALA A 72 -9.14 4.01 -7.22
CA ALA A 72 -8.82 4.06 -8.64
C ALA A 72 -7.31 4.14 -8.93
N ALA A 73 -6.55 4.90 -8.14
CA ALA A 73 -5.11 5.10 -8.34
C ALA A 73 -4.27 4.29 -7.35
N GLY A 74 -4.68 4.20 -6.08
CA GLY A 74 -3.88 3.57 -5.03
C GLY A 74 -3.83 2.05 -5.12
N VAL A 75 -4.92 1.38 -5.49
CA VAL A 75 -4.94 -0.09 -5.63
C VAL A 75 -4.05 -0.56 -6.79
N PRO A 76 -4.16 -0.02 -8.03
CA PRO A 76 -3.26 -0.40 -9.11
C PRO A 76 -1.80 -0.10 -8.80
N LEU A 77 -1.51 1.05 -8.18
CA LEU A 77 -0.15 1.43 -7.82
C LEU A 77 0.46 0.45 -6.80
N ALA A 78 -0.27 0.13 -5.73
CA ALA A 78 0.17 -0.82 -4.72
C ALA A 78 0.37 -2.24 -5.30
N TRP A 79 -0.48 -2.64 -6.25
CA TRP A 79 -0.35 -3.92 -6.96
C TRP A 79 0.92 -3.97 -7.82
N ILE A 80 1.13 -2.97 -8.69
CA ILE A 80 2.31 -2.87 -9.55
C ILE A 80 3.58 -2.85 -8.71
N LEU A 81 3.59 -2.06 -7.64
CA LEU A 81 4.74 -1.92 -6.75
C LEU A 81 5.02 -3.23 -5.99
N GLY A 82 3.97 -3.95 -5.57
CA GLY A 82 4.09 -5.27 -4.94
C GLY A 82 4.67 -6.34 -5.89
N LEU A 83 4.35 -6.26 -7.19
CA LEU A 83 4.93 -7.14 -8.21
C LEU A 83 6.39 -6.78 -8.50
N LEU A 84 6.70 -5.49 -8.66
CA LEU A 84 8.04 -5.01 -9.00
C LEU A 84 9.05 -5.30 -7.89
N LEU A 85 8.63 -5.16 -6.62
CA LEU A 85 9.49 -5.40 -5.47
C LEU A 85 9.52 -6.86 -5.02
N ARG A 86 8.83 -7.77 -5.72
CA ARG A 86 8.84 -9.22 -5.43
C ARG A 86 10.24 -9.85 -5.37
N PRO A 87 11.23 -9.44 -6.20
CA PRO A 87 12.60 -9.96 -6.12
C PRO A 87 13.37 -9.46 -4.89
N VAL A 88 12.93 -8.37 -4.26
CA VAL A 88 13.67 -7.65 -3.23
C VAL A 88 13.34 -8.22 -1.85
N ARG A 89 14.32 -8.88 -1.21
CA ARG A 89 14.20 -9.41 0.15
C ARG A 89 14.25 -8.35 1.25
N ASN A 90 14.83 -7.17 0.98
CA ASN A 90 15.00 -6.12 1.98
C ASN A 90 13.69 -5.32 2.18
N GLN A 91 13.02 -5.53 3.32
CA GLN A 91 11.73 -4.88 3.64
C GLN A 91 11.82 -3.35 3.71
N TRP A 92 12.96 -2.78 4.08
CA TRP A 92 13.14 -1.32 4.12
C TRP A 92 13.05 -0.69 2.73
N ILE A 93 13.47 -1.42 1.68
CA ILE A 93 13.30 -0.98 0.29
C ILE A 93 11.81 -0.92 -0.08
N HIS A 94 11.00 -1.84 0.46
CA HIS A 94 9.55 -1.76 0.26
C HIS A 94 8.96 -0.54 0.94
N VAL A 95 9.36 -0.24 2.17
CA VAL A 95 8.89 0.97 2.88
C VAL A 95 9.29 2.24 2.11
N ALA A 96 10.56 2.33 1.68
CA ALA A 96 11.05 3.46 0.90
C ALA A 96 10.34 3.60 -0.46
N ALA A 97 10.10 2.50 -1.17
CA ALA A 97 9.40 2.52 -2.44
C ALA A 97 7.92 2.91 -2.27
N PHE A 98 7.24 2.39 -1.24
CA PHE A 98 5.88 2.78 -0.89
C PHE A 98 5.78 4.22 -0.36
N PHE A 99 6.89 4.85 0.05
CA PHE A 99 6.95 6.27 0.31
C PHE A 99 7.12 7.09 -0.97
N ILE A 100 8.19 6.81 -1.73
CA ILE A 100 8.64 7.63 -2.86
C ILE A 100 7.64 7.58 -4.02
N VAL A 101 7.22 6.37 -4.41
CA VAL A 101 6.41 6.19 -5.62
C VAL A 101 5.05 6.87 -5.50
N PRO A 102 4.26 6.67 -4.43
CA PRO A 102 3.01 7.40 -4.27
C PRO A 102 3.22 8.91 -4.14
N THR A 103 4.23 9.36 -3.39
CA THR A 103 4.52 10.81 -3.25
C THR A 103 4.74 11.46 -4.61
N LEU A 104 5.60 10.88 -5.44
CA LEU A 104 5.92 11.44 -6.75
C LEU A 104 4.78 11.28 -7.75
N CYS A 105 4.08 10.14 -7.76
CA CYS A 105 2.94 9.93 -8.65
C CYS A 105 1.81 10.92 -8.35
N PHE A 106 1.44 11.11 -7.08
CA PHE A 106 0.38 12.03 -6.69
C PHE A 106 0.81 13.49 -6.80
N TRP A 107 2.08 13.81 -6.55
CA TRP A 107 2.62 15.14 -6.84
C TRP A 107 2.53 15.45 -8.33
N ALA A 108 3.04 14.57 -9.21
CA ALA A 108 2.96 14.78 -10.65
C ALA A 108 1.51 14.88 -11.13
N LEU A 109 0.61 13.99 -10.66
CA LEU A 109 -0.81 14.05 -11.00
C LEU A 109 -1.43 15.37 -10.55
N GLY A 110 -1.24 15.77 -9.29
CA GLY A 110 -1.71 17.05 -8.76
C GLY A 110 -1.15 18.23 -9.55
N SER A 111 0.15 18.23 -9.86
CA SER A 111 0.79 19.29 -10.66
C SER A 111 0.19 19.37 -12.06
N THR A 112 -0.08 18.25 -12.73
CA THR A 112 -0.74 18.23 -14.05
C THR A 112 -2.20 18.69 -14.01
N LEU A 113 -2.87 18.55 -12.86
CA LEU A 113 -4.24 19.01 -12.64
C LEU A 113 -4.31 20.49 -12.21
N GLY A 114 -3.17 21.19 -12.13
CA GLY A 114 -3.11 22.63 -11.85
C GLY A 114 -2.71 23.00 -10.42
N PHE A 115 -2.35 22.04 -9.56
CA PHE A 115 -1.87 22.34 -8.20
C PHE A 115 -0.42 22.85 -8.14
N GLY A 116 0.27 22.94 -9.29
CA GLY A 116 1.62 23.48 -9.41
C GLY A 116 2.73 22.51 -9.01
N TRP A 117 3.97 22.83 -9.39
CA TRP A 117 5.18 22.03 -9.13
C TRP A 117 5.98 22.52 -7.91
N SER A 118 5.33 23.18 -6.96
CA SER A 118 6.02 23.77 -5.81
C SER A 118 6.52 22.71 -4.83
N ILE A 119 7.58 23.06 -4.08
CA ILE A 119 8.12 22.23 -3.00
C ILE A 119 7.10 22.10 -1.85
N GLU A 120 6.28 23.14 -1.62
CA GLU A 120 5.19 23.10 -0.65
C GLU A 120 4.14 22.05 -1.01
N ALA A 121 3.77 21.97 -2.29
CA ALA A 121 2.88 20.92 -2.79
C ALA A 121 3.52 19.55 -2.59
N LEU A 122 4.82 19.39 -2.90
CA LEU A 122 5.54 18.14 -2.65
C LEU A 122 5.49 17.75 -1.16
N GLY A 123 5.62 18.72 -0.24
CA GLY A 123 5.44 18.52 1.19
C GLY A 123 4.06 17.98 1.54
N LEU A 124 3.00 18.55 0.95
CA LEU A 124 1.64 18.05 1.12
C LEU A 124 1.48 16.62 0.57
N TRP A 125 1.98 16.34 -0.63
CA TRP A 125 1.92 15.01 -1.24
C TRP A 125 2.79 13.97 -0.52
N SER A 126 3.83 14.40 0.20
CA SER A 126 4.64 13.50 1.04
C SER A 126 3.83 12.83 2.14
N THR A 127 2.72 13.44 2.59
CA THR A 127 1.81 12.83 3.56
C THR A 127 1.11 11.58 2.99
N VAL A 128 0.86 11.54 1.68
CA VAL A 128 0.34 10.35 0.96
C VAL A 128 1.37 9.24 1.00
N GLY A 129 2.63 9.55 0.65
CA GLY A 129 3.72 8.58 0.71
C GLY A 129 3.98 8.08 2.12
N LEU A 130 3.90 8.97 3.12
CA LEU A 130 4.07 8.60 4.52
C LEU A 130 2.97 7.63 4.95
N ALA A 131 1.70 7.92 4.62
CA ALA A 131 0.59 7.02 4.88
C ALA A 131 0.78 5.66 4.19
N ALA A 132 1.30 5.65 2.96
CA ALA A 132 1.57 4.42 2.21
C ALA A 132 2.73 3.60 2.78
N ALA A 133 3.79 4.26 3.24
CA ALA A 133 4.89 3.64 3.97
C ALA A 133 4.42 3.02 5.29
N VAL A 134 3.56 3.73 6.04
CA VAL A 134 2.94 3.21 7.26
C VAL A 134 2.02 2.04 6.97
N GLY A 135 1.22 2.09 5.90
CA GLY A 135 0.40 0.96 5.45
C GLY A 135 1.25 -0.27 5.12
N ARG A 136 2.41 -0.07 4.48
CA ARG A 136 3.37 -1.16 4.23
C ARG A 136 3.98 -1.72 5.52
N LEU A 137 4.33 -0.86 6.47
CA LEU A 137 4.81 -1.26 7.80
C LEU A 137 3.74 -2.00 8.60
N ALA A 138 2.47 -1.61 8.51
CA ALA A 138 1.37 -2.27 9.21
C ALA A 138 1.14 -3.71 8.72
N VAL A 139 1.42 -3.97 7.44
CA VAL A 139 1.36 -5.32 6.84
C VAL A 139 2.63 -6.13 7.10
N TRP A 140 3.72 -5.51 7.55
CA TRP A 140 4.99 -6.19 7.84
C TRP A 140 4.82 -7.34 8.85
N ARG A 141 3.95 -7.18 9.86
CA ARG A 141 3.67 -8.24 10.85
C ARG A 141 2.77 -9.36 10.33
N ASP A 142 1.99 -9.14 9.26
CA ASP A 142 1.16 -10.19 8.64
C ASP A 142 1.92 -11.05 7.63
N VAL A 143 3.10 -10.58 7.17
CA VAL A 143 3.96 -11.30 6.22
C VAL A 143 4.93 -12.25 6.93
N ALA A 144 5.02 -12.17 8.27
CA ALA A 144 5.76 -13.13 9.07
C ALA A 144 4.84 -14.31 9.47
N VAL A 145 5.20 -15.50 8.98
CA VAL A 145 4.79 -16.86 9.41
C VAL A 145 3.86 -17.61 8.42
N ARG A 146 4.51 -18.22 7.42
CA ARG A 146 4.38 -19.64 7.03
C ARG A 146 5.71 -20.18 6.52
#